data_AF-A0A1S6XRE3-F1
#
_entry.id   AF-A0A1S6XRE3-F1
#
_cell.length_a   1.000
_cell.length_b   1.000
_cell.length_c   1.000
_cell.angle_alpha   90.00
_cell.angle_beta   90.00
_cell.angle_gamma   90.00
#
_symmetry.space_group_name_H-M   'P 1'
#
loop_
_entity.id
_entity.type
_entity.pdbx_description
1 polymer ?
#
loop_
_entity_poly.entity_id
_entity_poly.type
_entity_poly.pdbx_seq_one_letter_code
_entity_poly.pdbx_strand_id
1 'polypeptide(L)'
;MAMRLEGVTISRVGTGVRVMGGKSLTITGGSIKEVQTGIVMMKGESLMISGSSTISFMGDYGVYMGSLVTNASLKGMRITGRGSGQGVYARGGTGMAMRLEGVTISRVGTGVRVMGG
;
A
#
# COMPACT_ATOMS: atom_id res chain seq x y z
N MET A 1 -6.10 7.92 16.85
CA MET A 1 -4.72 7.42 17.02
C MET A 1 -4.06 7.27 15.66
N ALA A 2 -2.80 7.71 15.53
CA ALA A 2 -1.97 7.56 14.33
C ALA A 2 -0.85 6.56 14.64
N MET A 3 -0.49 5.72 13.67
CA MET A 3 0.57 4.72 13.81
C MET A 3 1.72 5.02 12.85
N ARG A 4 2.96 4.82 13.32
CA ARG A 4 4.18 4.99 12.52
C ARG A 4 5.01 3.71 12.54
N LEU A 5 5.53 3.31 11.40
CA LEU A 5 6.47 2.20 11.24
C LEU A 5 7.72 2.73 10.53
N GLU A 6 8.88 2.56 11.15
CA GLU A 6 10.14 3.12 10.66
C GLU A 6 11.16 1.99 10.51
N GLY A 7 11.69 1.81 9.29
CA GLY A 7 12.72 0.81 9.00
C GLY A 7 12.29 -0.67 9.19
N VAL A 8 11.00 -0.94 9.39
CA VAL A 8 10.50 -2.28 9.73
C VAL A 8 10.66 -3.25 8.56
N THR A 9 11.11 -4.48 8.85
CA THR A 9 11.17 -5.58 7.87
C THR A 9 10.15 -6.66 8.21
N ILE A 10 9.34 -7.03 7.24
CA ILE A 10 8.28 -8.04 7.34
C ILE A 10 8.47 -9.05 6.22
N SER A 11 8.44 -10.34 6.53
CA SER A 11 8.59 -11.36 5.50
C SER A 11 7.85 -12.66 5.78
N ARG A 12 7.45 -13.37 4.71
CA ARG A 12 6.89 -14.73 4.76
C ARG A 12 5.60 -14.85 5.59
N VAL A 13 4.74 -13.84 5.50
CA VAL A 13 3.44 -13.80 6.15
C VAL A 13 2.31 -13.62 5.13
N GLY A 14 1.08 -13.89 5.53
CA GLY A 14 -0.09 -13.66 4.67
C GLY A 14 -0.25 -12.19 4.28
N THR A 15 -0.48 -11.32 5.27
CA THR A 15 -0.53 -9.87 5.04
C THR A 15 0.62 -9.19 5.77
N GLY A 16 1.37 -8.33 5.07
CA GLY A 16 2.48 -7.58 5.67
C GLY A 16 1.99 -6.60 6.74
N VAL A 17 1.14 -5.66 6.35
CA VAL A 17 0.51 -4.70 7.28
C VAL A 17 -0.99 -4.66 7.05
N ARG A 18 -1.78 -4.84 8.11
CA ARG A 18 -3.25 -4.76 8.07
C ARG A 18 -3.77 -3.74 9.06
N VAL A 19 -4.33 -2.65 8.55
CA VAL A 19 -4.98 -1.59 9.35
C VAL A 19 -6.48 -1.76 9.28
N MET A 20 -7.06 -2.20 10.40
CA MET A 20 -8.50 -2.41 10.55
C MET A 20 -9.24 -1.16 11.05
N GLY A 21 -8.53 -0.20 11.63
CA GLY A 21 -9.07 1.05 12.16
C GLY A 21 -7.96 1.96 12.67
N GLY A 22 -8.27 3.25 12.87
CA GLY A 22 -7.31 4.28 13.22
C GLY A 22 -7.45 5.52 12.35
N LYS A 23 -6.71 6.59 12.70
CA LYS A 23 -6.72 7.84 11.94
C LYS A 23 -5.78 7.75 10.74
N SER A 24 -4.54 7.32 10.95
CA SER A 24 -3.54 7.27 9.88
C SER A 24 -2.44 6.24 10.13
N LEU A 25 -1.84 5.79 9.02
CA LEU A 25 -0.64 4.96 9.00
C LEU A 25 0.46 5.71 8.22
N THR A 26 1.64 5.85 8.83
CA THR A 26 2.85 6.33 8.16
C THR A 26 3.92 5.24 8.17
N ILE A 27 4.51 4.96 7.02
CA ILE A 27 5.65 4.05 6.88
C ILE A 27 6.82 4.82 6.27
N THR A 28 7.98 4.72 6.91
CA THR A 28 9.22 5.34 6.42
C THR A 28 10.31 4.28 6.33
N GLY A 29 10.73 3.94 5.11
CA GLY A 29 11.70 2.91 4.84
C GLY A 29 11.19 1.50 5.15
N GLY A 30 12.11 0.57 5.30
CA GLY A 30 11.80 -0.84 5.57
C GLY A 30 11.44 -1.65 4.33
N SER A 31 11.10 -2.93 4.56
CA SER A 31 10.78 -3.87 3.49
C SER A 31 9.66 -4.82 3.87
N ILE A 32 8.75 -5.07 2.93
CA ILE A 32 7.71 -6.10 3.04
C ILE A 32 7.95 -7.07 1.90
N LYS A 33 8.39 -8.30 2.19
CA LYS A 33 8.84 -9.23 1.15
C LYS A 33 8.28 -10.63 1.30
N GLU A 34 8.11 -11.32 0.19
CA GLU A 34 7.60 -12.69 0.17
C GLU A 34 6.24 -12.84 0.90
N VAL A 35 5.40 -11.80 0.81
CA VAL A 35 4.05 -11.83 1.41
C VAL A 35 3.00 -12.17 0.36
N GLN A 36 1.82 -12.63 0.80
CA GLN A 36 0.67 -12.75 -0.13
C GLN A 36 0.15 -11.36 -0.49
N THR A 37 -0.06 -10.50 0.52
CA THR A 37 -0.54 -9.13 0.35
C THR A 37 0.36 -8.16 1.10
N GLY A 38 0.78 -7.07 0.45
CA GLY A 38 1.70 -6.09 1.04
C GLY A 38 1.07 -5.30 2.19
N ILE A 39 0.27 -4.30 1.86
CA ILE A 39 -0.40 -3.41 2.81
C ILE A 39 -1.90 -3.40 2.54
N VAL A 40 -2.71 -3.51 3.58
CA VAL A 40 -4.16 -3.40 3.53
C VAL A 40 -4.62 -2.36 4.54
N MET A 41 -5.21 -1.27 4.06
CA MET A 41 -5.88 -0.28 4.90
C MET A 41 -7.37 -0.25 4.59
N MET A 42 -8.18 -0.78 5.50
CA MET A 42 -9.63 -0.92 5.28
C MET A 42 -10.37 0.41 5.44
N LYS A 43 -9.95 1.23 6.41
CA LYS A 43 -10.51 2.54 6.75
C LYS A 43 -9.48 3.44 7.43
N GLY A 44 -9.71 4.75 7.39
CA GLY A 44 -8.90 5.77 8.07
C GLY A 44 -8.63 6.96 7.15
N GLU A 45 -8.13 8.06 7.70
CA GLU A 45 -7.95 9.29 6.93
C GLU A 45 -6.75 9.21 5.98
N SER A 46 -5.59 8.71 6.42
CA SER A 46 -4.39 8.76 5.58
C SER A 46 -3.45 7.55 5.65
N LEU A 47 -2.98 7.15 4.47
CA LEU A 47 -1.85 6.24 4.26
C LEU A 47 -0.67 7.02 3.67
N MET A 48 0.46 7.06 4.37
CA MET A 48 1.68 7.73 3.90
C MET A 48 2.85 6.74 3.86
N ILE A 49 3.53 6.62 2.73
CA ILE A 49 4.68 5.72 2.56
C ILE A 49 5.84 6.49 1.91
N SER A 50 7.03 6.42 2.51
CA SER A 50 8.23 7.12 2.02
C SER A 50 9.53 6.41 2.42
N GLY A 51 10.69 7.00 2.12
CA GLY A 51 11.98 6.52 2.65
C GLY A 51 12.57 5.30 1.95
N SER A 52 12.34 5.14 0.64
CA SER A 52 12.86 4.01 -0.15
C SER A 52 12.29 2.63 0.25
N SER A 53 11.06 2.60 0.77
CA SER A 53 10.36 1.35 1.12
C SER A 53 10.24 0.40 -0.08
N THR A 54 10.23 -0.90 0.20
CA THR A 54 10.05 -1.94 -0.82
C THR A 54 8.91 -2.89 -0.45
N ILE A 55 8.10 -3.26 -1.44
CA ILE A 55 7.06 -4.29 -1.32
C ILE A 55 7.28 -5.34 -2.41
N SER A 56 7.37 -6.61 -2.03
CA SER A 56 7.20 -7.74 -2.95
C SER A 56 6.07 -8.65 -2.48
N PHE A 57 5.11 -8.90 -3.38
CA PHE A 57 3.90 -9.65 -3.07
C PHE A 57 3.62 -10.73 -4.12
N MET A 58 2.90 -11.77 -3.71
CA MET A 58 2.60 -12.93 -4.55
C MET A 58 1.11 -13.07 -4.89
N GLY A 59 0.24 -12.46 -4.09
CA GLY A 59 -1.20 -12.49 -4.25
C GLY A 59 -1.73 -11.27 -5.00
N ASP A 60 -2.90 -10.78 -4.58
CA ASP A 60 -3.67 -9.83 -5.38
C ASP A 60 -3.21 -8.38 -5.29
N TYR A 61 -2.62 -7.95 -4.17
CA TYR A 61 -2.36 -6.53 -3.92
C TYR A 61 -1.00 -6.26 -3.28
N GLY A 62 -0.26 -5.32 -3.87
CA GLY A 62 0.87 -4.66 -3.20
C GLY A 62 0.39 -3.71 -2.11
N VAL A 63 -0.51 -2.78 -2.48
CA VAL A 63 -1.19 -1.86 -1.55
C VAL A 63 -2.68 -1.85 -1.86
N TYR A 64 -3.51 -2.19 -0.88
CA TYR A 64 -4.97 -2.12 -0.95
C TYR A 64 -5.49 -1.03 -0.02
N MET A 65 -6.36 -0.17 -0.56
CA MET A 65 -7.09 0.87 0.17
C MET A 65 -8.59 0.68 0.01
N GLY A 66 -9.29 0.58 1.14
CA GLY A 66 -10.75 0.53 1.19
C GLY A 66 -11.40 1.87 0.84
N SER A 67 -12.72 1.86 0.68
CA SER A 67 -13.52 3.03 0.28
C SER A 67 -13.58 4.13 1.34
N LEU A 68 -13.24 3.82 2.60
CA LEU A 68 -13.20 4.77 3.70
C LEU A 68 -11.81 5.38 3.90
N VAL A 69 -10.89 5.19 2.95
CA VAL A 69 -9.59 5.88 2.92
C VAL A 69 -9.73 7.16 2.14
N THR A 70 -9.43 8.30 2.75
CA THR A 70 -9.61 9.61 2.11
C THR A 70 -8.33 10.17 1.48
N ASN A 71 -7.16 9.76 1.96
CA ASN A 71 -5.88 10.25 1.43
C ASN A 71 -4.81 9.16 1.37
N ALA A 72 -4.05 9.12 0.28
CA ALA A 72 -2.90 8.26 0.12
C ALA A 72 -1.73 8.99 -0.56
N SER A 73 -0.55 8.94 0.06
CA SER A 73 0.67 9.53 -0.49
C SER A 73 1.80 8.51 -0.43
N LEU A 74 2.23 8.04 -1.59
CA LEU A 74 3.33 7.07 -1.73
C LEU A 74 4.46 7.75 -2.49
N LYS A 75 5.65 7.79 -1.89
CA LYS A 75 6.82 8.48 -2.44
C LYS A 75 8.06 7.61 -2.46
N GLY A 76 8.72 7.53 -3.62
CA GLY A 76 10.06 6.95 -3.78
C GLY A 76 10.15 5.47 -3.42
N MET A 77 9.08 4.70 -3.61
CA MET A 77 9.04 3.28 -3.23
C MET A 77 8.99 2.34 -4.42
N ARG A 78 9.30 1.06 -4.18
CA ARG A 78 9.19 0.00 -5.20
C ARG A 78 8.16 -1.05 -4.80
N ILE A 79 7.29 -1.41 -5.74
CA ILE A 79 6.28 -2.47 -5.59
C ILE A 79 6.50 -3.50 -6.69
N THR A 80 6.67 -4.77 -6.32
CA THR A 80 6.96 -5.86 -7.24
C THR A 80 6.00 -7.02 -7.02
N GLY A 81 5.23 -7.39 -8.04
CA GLY A 81 4.39 -8.58 -8.02
C GLY A 81 5.07 -9.81 -8.65
N ARG A 82 4.25 -10.79 -9.06
CA ARG A 82 4.68 -12.02 -9.77
C ARG A 82 4.13 -12.17 -11.19
N GLY A 83 3.65 -11.09 -11.79
CA GLY A 83 3.06 -11.07 -13.14
C GLY A 83 1.53 -11.04 -13.14
N SER A 84 0.90 -11.08 -11.97
CA SER A 84 -0.54 -10.95 -11.75
C SER A 84 -0.83 -9.95 -10.62
N GLY A 85 -2.11 -9.68 -10.35
CA GLY A 85 -2.55 -8.78 -9.29
C GLY A 85 -2.29 -7.29 -9.59
N GLN A 86 -2.54 -6.46 -8.58
CA GLN A 86 -2.50 -5.01 -8.65
C GLN A 86 -1.36 -4.47 -7.78
N GLY A 87 -0.53 -3.58 -8.32
CA GLY A 87 0.50 -2.91 -7.52
C GLY A 87 -0.13 -2.03 -6.43
N VAL A 88 -0.98 -1.09 -6.85
CA VAL A 88 -1.80 -0.26 -5.97
C VAL A 88 -3.26 -0.39 -6.37
N TYR A 89 -4.12 -0.75 -5.43
CA TYR A 89 -5.56 -0.80 -5.59
C TYR A 89 -6.23 0.14 -4.59
N ALA A 90 -6.97 1.11 -5.12
CA ALA A 90 -7.80 2.00 -4.35
C ALA A 90 -9.27 1.74 -4.71
N ARG A 91 -10.08 1.30 -3.74
CA ARG A 91 -11.52 1.15 -3.97
C ARG A 91 -12.20 2.51 -4.22
N GLY A 92 -11.58 3.61 -3.80
CA GLY A 92 -12.13 4.95 -3.97
C GLY A 92 -13.32 5.19 -3.05
N GLY A 93 -13.33 6.37 -2.45
CA GLY A 93 -14.52 6.98 -1.86
C GLY A 93 -14.65 8.39 -2.43
N THR A 94 -15.83 8.99 -2.32
CA THR A 94 -16.04 10.38 -2.74
C THR A 94 -14.98 11.29 -2.09
N GLY A 95 -14.23 12.01 -2.91
CA GLY A 95 -13.16 12.91 -2.44
C GLY A 95 -11.84 12.24 -2.04
N MET A 96 -11.62 10.96 -2.34
CA MET A 96 -10.30 10.33 -2.15
C MET A 96 -9.24 11.04 -2.99
N ALA A 97 -8.15 11.46 -2.34
CA ALA A 97 -6.96 11.96 -3.00
C ALA A 97 -5.84 10.91 -2.96
N MET A 98 -5.21 10.65 -4.10
CA MET A 98 -4.05 9.76 -4.18
C MET A 98 -2.91 10.44 -4.93
N ARG A 99 -1.73 10.49 -4.30
CA ARG A 99 -0.48 10.99 -4.89
C ARG A 99 0.55 9.87 -4.93
N LEU A 100 1.08 9.60 -6.12
CA LEU A 100 2.19 8.66 -6.35
C LEU A 100 3.35 9.45 -6.95
N GLU A 101 4.47 9.53 -6.24
CA GLU A 101 5.63 10.31 -6.65
C GLU A 101 6.88 9.43 -6.66
N GLY A 102 7.48 9.18 -7.83
CA GLY A 102 8.65 8.30 -7.93
C GLY A 102 8.38 6.86 -7.49
N VAL A 103 7.14 6.38 -7.64
CA VAL A 103 6.76 5.00 -7.33
C VAL A 103 7.04 4.12 -8.54
N THR A 104 7.84 3.07 -8.35
CA THR A 104 8.08 2.06 -9.40
C THR A 104 7.24 0.84 -9.12
N ILE A 105 6.42 0.41 -10.09
CA ILE A 105 5.61 -0.79 -10.01
C ILE A 105 6.00 -1.73 -11.14
N SER A 106 6.26 -3.00 -10.82
CA SER A 106 6.70 -3.99 -11.82
C SER A 106 6.12 -5.36 -11.56
N ARG A 107 6.03 -6.18 -12.63
CA ARG A 107 5.55 -7.57 -12.57
C ARG A 107 4.16 -7.68 -11.95
N VAL A 108 3.21 -6.87 -12.40
CA VAL A 108 1.82 -6.90 -11.95
C VAL A 108 0.90 -6.93 -13.16
N GLY A 109 -0.32 -7.44 -13.00
CA GLY A 109 -1.34 -7.39 -14.05
C GLY A 109 -1.80 -5.95 -14.29
N THR A 110 -2.00 -5.18 -13.22
CA THR A 110 -2.24 -3.73 -13.30
C THR A 110 -1.33 -2.97 -12.36
N GLY A 111 -0.70 -1.90 -12.85
CA GLY A 111 0.13 -1.02 -12.02
C GLY A 111 -0.66 -0.37 -10.90
N VAL A 112 -1.62 0.47 -11.29
CA VAL A 112 -2.49 1.22 -10.38
C VAL A 112 -3.92 1.09 -10.85
N ARG A 113 -4.84 0.73 -9.96
CA ARG A 113 -6.28 0.73 -10.22
C ARG A 113 -6.99 1.54 -9.16
N VAL A 114 -7.74 2.55 -9.62
CA VAL A 114 -8.61 3.37 -8.79
C VAL A 114 -10.03 3.13 -9.26
N MET A 115 -10.91 2.73 -8.36
CA MET A 115 -12.34 2.69 -8.63
C MET A 115 -12.94 4.05 -8.28
N GLY A 116 -13.84 4.56 -9.13
CA GLY A 116 -14.54 5.83 -8.89
C GLY A 116 -15.53 5.72 -7.74
N GLY A 117 -15.80 6.86 -7.08
CA GLY A 117 -16.88 7.03 -6.11
C GLY A 117 -18.03 7.81 -6.69
#